data_AF-A0A3D3JNZ2-F1
#
_entry.id   AF-A0A3D3JNZ2-F1
#
_cell.length_a   1.000
_cell.length_b   1.000
_cell.length_c   1.000
_cell.angle_alpha   90.00
_cell.angle_beta   90.00
_cell.angle_gamma   90.00
#
_symmetry.space_group_name_H-M   'P 1'
#
loop_
_entity.id
_entity.type
_entity.pdbx_description
1 polymer ?
#
loop_
_entity_poly.entity_id
_entity_poly.type
_entity_poly.pdbx_seq_one_letter_code
_entity_poly.pdbx_strand_id
1 'polypeptide(L)'
;MAQPEYRKKYLFIDDSSVVQSDNLRRVTNQAVKHPGPVMVPDAPWDTKDVNLNGRNVLYDPQDKLFKMWYRIANRMEGWGATECKTAYATSTDGIHW
;
A
#
# COMPACT_ATOMS: atom_id res chain seq x y z
N MET A 1 2.76 27.40 25.10
CA MET A 1 2.52 28.01 23.77
C MET A 1 1.22 27.42 23.24
N ALA A 2 0.24 28.23 22.87
CA ALA A 2 -1.05 27.74 22.38
C ALA A 2 -0.90 27.11 20.99
N GLN A 3 -1.53 25.96 20.76
CA GLN A 3 -1.57 25.32 19.44
C GLN A 3 -2.42 26.19 18.48
N PRO A 4 -1.99 26.40 17.23
CA PRO A 4 -2.83 27.10 16.26
C PRO A 4 -4.09 26.29 15.95
N GLU A 5 -5.27 26.92 16.07
CA GLU A 5 -6.53 26.35 15.58
C GLU A 5 -6.57 26.42 14.05
N TYR A 6 -6.39 25.27 13.38
CA TYR A 6 -6.62 25.17 11.96
C TYR A 6 -8.13 25.02 11.69
N ARG A 7 -8.81 26.12 11.37
CA ARG A 7 -10.28 26.17 11.18
C ARG A 7 -10.83 25.37 9.99
N LYS A 8 -9.99 24.94 9.03
CA LYS A 8 -10.47 24.16 7.87
C LYS A 8 -9.35 23.38 7.20
N LYS A 9 -9.56 22.07 7.01
CA LYS A 9 -8.68 21.19 6.22
C LYS A 9 -9.19 21.14 4.78
N TYR A 10 -8.30 21.28 3.82
CA TYR A 10 -8.62 21.17 2.39
C TYR A 10 -7.91 19.96 1.80
N LEU A 11 -8.62 19.17 1.01
CA LEU A 11 -8.02 18.11 0.19
C LEU A 11 -7.57 18.74 -1.12
N PHE A 12 -6.25 18.77 -1.35
CA PHE A 12 -5.67 19.42 -2.54
C PHE A 12 -5.53 18.43 -3.72
N ILE A 13 -6.59 17.67 -4.00
CA ILE A 13 -6.63 16.68 -5.09
C ILE A 13 -7.07 17.29 -6.42
N ASP A 14 -7.83 18.38 -6.37
CA ASP A 14 -8.32 19.14 -7.53
C ASP A 14 -8.24 20.65 -7.26
N ASP A 15 -8.77 21.44 -8.20
CA ASP A 15 -8.71 22.91 -8.17
C ASP A 15 -10.01 23.57 -7.68
N SER A 16 -10.98 22.80 -7.15
CA SER A 16 -12.29 23.33 -6.70
C SER A 16 -12.20 24.41 -5.62
N SER A 17 -11.15 24.36 -4.80
CA SER A 17 -10.87 25.34 -3.72
C SER A 17 -9.74 26.32 -4.09
N VAL A 18 -9.25 26.28 -5.32
CA VAL A 18 -8.15 27.14 -5.80
C VAL A 18 -8.76 28.38 -6.45
N VAL A 19 -8.55 29.55 -5.82
CA VAL A 19 -9.02 30.82 -6.37
C VAL A 19 -8.17 31.28 -7.55
N GLN A 20 -6.86 31.03 -7.51
CA GLN A 20 -5.93 31.42 -8.55
C GLN A 20 -4.70 30.50 -8.57
N SER A 21 -4.18 30.28 -9.77
CA SER A 21 -2.83 29.75 -10.02
C SER A 21 -2.16 30.61 -11.08
N ASP A 22 -0.85 30.79 -10.99
CA ASP A 22 -0.07 31.56 -11.97
C ASP A 22 1.20 30.79 -12.31
N ASN A 23 1.43 30.56 -13.61
CA ASN A 23 2.57 29.80 -14.15
C ASN A 23 2.82 28.43 -13.47
N LEU A 24 1.76 27.75 -13.01
CA LEU A 24 1.82 26.43 -12.39
C LEU A 24 1.01 25.40 -13.18
N ARG A 25 1.53 24.17 -13.27
CA ARG A 25 0.80 23.02 -13.80
C ARG A 25 0.76 21.92 -12.75
N ARG A 26 -0.45 21.55 -12.30
CA ARG A 26 -0.64 20.37 -11.47
C ARG A 26 -0.32 19.13 -12.30
N VAL A 27 0.58 18.30 -11.78
CA VAL A 27 0.90 17.00 -12.37
C VAL A 27 0.65 15.93 -11.33
N THR A 28 -0.04 14.87 -11.74
CA THR A 28 0.00 13.62 -10.99
C THR A 28 1.36 13.00 -11.27
N ASN A 29 2.22 12.87 -10.24
CA ASN A 29 3.49 12.18 -10.39
C ASN A 29 3.17 10.74 -10.82
N GLN A 30 3.36 10.44 -12.11
CA GLN A 30 3.01 9.15 -12.67
C GLN A 30 3.95 8.11 -12.07
N ALA A 31 3.40 7.19 -11.30
CA ALA A 31 4.15 6.06 -10.81
C ALA A 31 4.61 5.23 -12.02
N VAL A 32 5.90 4.92 -12.10
CA VAL A 32 6.42 3.99 -13.10
C VAL A 32 6.13 2.58 -12.59
N LYS A 33 5.41 1.78 -13.39
CA LYS A 33 5.11 0.40 -13.03
C LYS A 33 6.40 -0.42 -13.03
N HIS A 34 6.65 -1.16 -11.94
CA HIS A 34 7.75 -2.12 -11.88
C HIS A 34 7.55 -3.21 -12.96
N PRO A 35 8.61 -3.66 -13.67
CA PRO A 35 8.48 -4.58 -14.80
C PRO A 35 7.95 -5.97 -14.42
N GLY A 36 8.13 -6.38 -13.17
CA GLY A 36 7.68 -7.69 -12.65
C GLY A 36 6.99 -7.59 -11.29
N PRO A 37 6.46 -8.72 -10.78
CA PRO A 37 5.97 -8.79 -9.41
C PRO A 37 7.12 -8.51 -8.43
N VAL A 38 6.86 -7.65 -7.45
CA VAL A 38 7.80 -7.37 -6.34
C VAL A 38 7.65 -8.37 -5.19
N MET A 39 6.59 -9.18 -5.22
CA MET A 39 6.32 -10.21 -4.24
C MET A 39 5.72 -11.42 -4.94
N VAL A 40 6.32 -12.58 -4.70
CA VAL A 40 5.84 -13.88 -5.15
C VAL A 40 5.78 -14.76 -3.90
N PRO A 41 4.66 -15.46 -3.63
CA PRO A 41 4.59 -16.42 -2.53
C PRO A 41 5.66 -17.51 -2.70
N ASP A 42 6.55 -17.64 -1.74
CA ASP A 42 7.65 -18.61 -1.72
C ASP A 42 7.77 -19.34 -0.38
N ALA A 43 6.81 -19.13 0.54
CA ALA A 43 6.88 -19.72 1.86
C ALA A 43 6.61 -21.24 1.78
N PRO A 44 7.18 -22.06 2.69
CA PRO A 44 7.03 -23.51 2.65
C PRO A 44 5.59 -24.02 2.72
N TRP A 45 4.66 -23.20 3.22
CA TRP A 45 3.25 -23.51 3.35
C TRP A 45 2.39 -22.99 2.18
N ASP A 46 3.00 -22.30 1.21
CA ASP A 46 2.29 -21.79 0.05
C ASP A 46 1.97 -22.92 -0.92
N THR A 47 0.73 -22.94 -1.40
CA THR A 47 0.27 -23.90 -2.41
C THR A 47 0.23 -23.24 -3.78
N LYS A 48 0.16 -24.04 -4.85
CA LYS A 48 0.11 -23.52 -6.23
C LYS A 48 -1.07 -22.57 -6.50
N ASP A 49 -2.14 -22.68 -5.70
CA ASP A 49 -3.38 -21.90 -5.87
C ASP A 49 -3.51 -20.77 -4.85
N VAL A 50 -2.41 -20.42 -4.16
CA VAL A 50 -2.41 -19.37 -3.15
C VAL A 50 -2.66 -18.00 -3.77
N ASN A 51 -3.57 -17.23 -3.17
CA ASN A 51 -3.84 -15.86 -3.57
C ASN A 51 -3.36 -14.87 -2.49
N LEU A 52 -2.53 -13.92 -2.91
CA LEU A 52 -2.11 -12.77 -2.09
C LEU A 52 -3.19 -11.68 -2.13
N ASN A 53 -3.84 -11.44 -1.00
CA ASN A 53 -4.87 -10.40 -0.88
C ASN A 53 -4.63 -9.51 0.37
N GLY A 54 -5.32 -8.38 0.47
CA GLY A 54 -5.37 -7.55 1.69
C GLY A 54 -4.00 -7.04 2.16
N ARG A 55 -3.13 -6.63 1.22
CA ARG A 55 -1.78 -6.14 1.52
C ARG A 55 -1.83 -4.76 2.16
N ASN A 56 -1.33 -4.65 3.39
CA ASN A 56 -1.07 -3.38 4.05
C ASN A 56 0.44 -3.24 4.27
N VAL A 57 1.02 -2.16 3.75
CA VAL A 57 2.46 -1.87 3.82
C VAL A 57 2.68 -0.58 4.59
N LEU A 58 3.54 -0.64 5.61
CA LEU A 58 3.94 0.52 6.41
C LEU A 58 5.46 0.55 6.55
N TYR A 59 6.05 1.75 6.47
CA TYR A 59 7.44 1.94 6.85
C TYR A 59 7.51 2.21 8.36
N ASP A 60 8.29 1.40 9.06
CA ASP A 60 8.58 1.57 10.48
C ASP A 60 9.90 2.34 10.64
N PRO A 61 9.88 3.59 11.15
CA PRO A 61 11.08 4.39 11.30
C PRO A 61 12.01 3.90 12.42
N GLN A 62 11.50 3.14 13.40
CA GLN A 62 12.33 2.59 14.49
C GLN A 62 13.19 1.44 13.96
N ASP A 63 12.56 0.50 13.25
CA ASP A 63 13.23 -0.67 12.69
C ASP A 63 13.92 -0.37 11.35
N LYS A 64 13.58 0.76 10.71
CA LYS A 64 14.02 1.14 9.35
C LYS A 64 13.65 0.08 8.31
N LEU A 65 12.46 -0.49 8.45
CA LEU A 65 11.96 -1.54 7.58
C LEU A 65 10.57 -1.17 7.06
N PHE A 66 10.31 -1.51 5.81
CA PHE A 66 8.95 -1.72 5.34
C PHE A 66 8.42 -3.04 5.92
N LYS A 67 7.22 -3.00 6.45
CA LYS A 67 6.51 -4.11 7.06
C LYS A 67 5.22 -4.34 6.31
N MET A 68 4.98 -5.58 5.89
CA MET A 68 3.75 -5.96 5.19
C MET A 68 3.00 -6.99 6.00
N TRP A 69 1.70 -6.74 6.20
CA TRP A 69 0.74 -7.76 6.61
C TRP A 69 -0.14 -8.06 5.41
N TYR A 70 -0.23 -9.33 5.04
CA TYR A 70 -0.98 -9.76 3.87
C TYR A 70 -1.77 -11.03 4.17
N ARG A 71 -2.83 -11.24 3.42
CA ARG A 71 -3.65 -12.44 3.52
C ARG A 71 -3.20 -13.46 2.49
N ILE A 72 -3.08 -14.68 2.96
CA ILE A 72 -2.87 -15.89 2.18
C ILE A 72 -4.21 -16.62 2.20
N ALA A 73 -4.86 -16.70 1.04
CA ALA A 73 -6.09 -17.48 0.88
C ALA A 73 -5.84 -18.66 -0.05
N ASN A 74 -6.32 -19.84 0.34
CA ASN A 74 -6.44 -20.96 -0.60
C ASN A 74 -7.50 -20.63 -1.65
N ARG A 75 -7.47 -21.37 -2.77
CA ARG A 75 -8.41 -21.23 -3.89
C ARG A 75 -9.84 -20.96 -3.39
N MET A 76 -10.44 -19.90 -3.91
CA MET A 76 -11.85 -19.62 -3.67
C MET A 76 -12.71 -20.70 -4.33
N GLU A 77 -13.44 -21.49 -3.55
CA GLU A 77 -14.56 -22.27 -4.05
C GLU A 77 -15.84 -21.45 -3.86
N GLY A 78 -16.38 -20.92 -4.96
CA GLY A 78 -17.57 -20.06 -4.92
C GLY A 78 -17.29 -18.68 -4.31
N TRP A 79 -18.19 -18.22 -3.43
CA TRP A 79 -18.16 -16.85 -2.86
C TRP A 79 -17.30 -16.73 -1.59
N GLY A 80 -16.53 -17.75 -1.23
CA GLY A 80 -15.73 -17.78 0.00
C GLY A 80 -14.36 -18.41 -0.19
N ALA A 81 -13.37 -17.87 0.50
CA ALA A 81 -12.14 -18.61 0.74
C ALA A 81 -12.40 -19.61 1.87
N THR A 82 -12.04 -20.88 1.67
CA THR A 82 -12.18 -21.93 2.68
C THR A 82 -11.28 -21.69 3.88
N GLU A 83 -10.09 -21.10 3.66
CA GLU A 83 -9.18 -20.66 4.72
C GLU A 83 -8.46 -19.36 4.31
N CYS A 84 -8.40 -18.40 5.25
CA CYS A 84 -7.56 -17.21 5.14
C CYS A 84 -6.58 -17.17 6.32
N LYS A 85 -5.29 -17.05 6.02
CA LYS A 85 -4.23 -16.83 7.01
C LYS A 85 -3.65 -15.44 6.84
N THR A 86 -3.15 -14.85 7.92
CA THR A 86 -2.39 -13.61 7.88
C THR A 86 -0.91 -13.95 7.95
N ALA A 87 -0.14 -13.40 7.02
CA ALA A 87 1.30 -13.53 6.96
C ALA A 87 1.98 -12.15 7.05
N TYR A 88 3.28 -12.19 7.31
CA TYR A 88 4.10 -11.01 7.58
C TYR A 88 5.41 -11.10 6.82
N ALA A 89 5.79 -10.01 6.17
CA ALA A 89 7.06 -9.88 5.46
C ALA A 89 7.70 -8.53 5.78
N THR A 90 9.02 -8.45 5.67
CA THR A 90 9.79 -7.23 5.88
C THR A 90 10.70 -6.95 4.70
N SER A 91 10.86 -5.68 4.35
CA SER A 91 11.74 -5.25 3.27
C SER A 91 12.53 -4.02 3.69
N THR A 92 13.76 -3.88 3.21
CA THR A 92 14.58 -2.68 3.42
C THR A 92 14.30 -1.60 2.37
N ASP A 93 13.72 -1.94 1.22
CA ASP A 93 13.52 -1.03 0.09
C ASP A 93 12.08 -0.99 -0.45
N GLY A 94 11.20 -1.86 0.05
CA GLY A 94 9.81 -1.97 -0.39
C GLY A 94 9.64 -2.65 -1.74
N ILE A 95 10.71 -3.18 -2.34
CA ILE A 95 10.74 -3.83 -3.65
C ILE A 95 11.10 -5.32 -3.51
N HIS A 96 12.02 -5.66 -2.62
CA HIS A 96 12.38 -7.05 -2.32
C HIS A 96 11.71 -7.48 -1.01
N TRP A 97 10.78 -8.43 -1.10
CA TRP A 97 9.93 -8.90 0.01
C TRP A 97 10.18 -10.34 0.36
#